data_AF-A0A920N5H8-F1
#
_entry.id   AF-A0A920N5H8-F1
#
_cell.length_a   1.000
_cell.length_b   1.000
_cell.length_c   1.000
_cell.angle_alpha   90.00
_cell.angle_beta   90.00
_cell.angle_gamma   90.00
#
_symmetry.space_group_name_H-M   'P 1'
#
loop_
_entity.id
_entity.type
_entity.pdbx_description
1 polymer ?
#
loop_
_entity_poly.entity_id
_entity_poly.type
_entity_poly.pdbx_seq_one_letter_code
_entity_poly.pdbx_strand_id
1 'polypeptide(L)'
;MLTRQLLAGLEAIDGEMAAGLVVAYEPVWAIGTGLVATTDPAESAHAHLRKELALRYNSDVADATRILYGGSVKPDNAADLMGRPNVDGALVGGASLSVESFVAIIKAADWRLPCQYRSLITTPFCSRVTLPTETNR
;
A
#
# COMPACT_ATOMS: atom_id res chain seq x y z
N MET A 1 -1.56 1.78 -20.07
CA MET A 1 -2.49 0.71 -19.62
C MET A 1 -3.10 1.04 -18.26
N LEU A 2 -2.29 1.30 -17.22
CA LEU A 2 -2.78 1.59 -15.86
C LEU A 2 -3.79 2.75 -15.78
N THR A 3 -3.48 3.91 -16.36
CA THR A 3 -4.42 5.05 -16.38
C THR A 3 -5.77 4.68 -16.97
N ARG A 4 -5.79 3.93 -18.08
CA ARG A 4 -7.04 3.48 -18.72
C ARG A 4 -7.87 2.62 -17.77
N GLN A 5 -7.25 1.64 -17.10
CA GLN A 5 -7.94 0.74 -16.17
C GLN A 5 -8.46 1.50 -14.95
N LEU A 6 -7.63 2.39 -14.40
CA LEU A 6 -8.00 3.24 -13.26
C LEU A 6 -9.21 4.11 -13.61
N LEU A 7 -9.13 4.90 -14.69
CA LEU A 7 -10.20 5.82 -15.05
C LEU A 7 -11.51 5.10 -15.41
N ALA A 8 -11.44 3.95 -16.09
CA ALA A 8 -12.62 3.16 -16.38
C ALA A 8 -13.27 2.57 -15.11
N GLY A 9 -12.46 2.08 -14.15
CA GLY A 9 -12.98 1.56 -12.88
C GLY A 9 -13.57 2.64 -11.96
N LEU A 10 -13.18 3.90 -12.15
CA LEU A 10 -13.65 5.05 -11.40
C LEU A 10 -14.78 5.83 -12.09
N GLU A 11 -15.29 5.36 -13.24
CA GLU A 11 -16.27 6.13 -14.04
C GLU A 11 -17.53 6.48 -13.24
N ALA A 12 -18.01 5.55 -12.41
CA ALA A 12 -19.20 5.71 -11.58
C ALA A 12 -18.91 6.14 -10.13
N ILE A 13 -17.65 6.44 -9.80
CA ILE A 13 -17.24 6.86 -8.46
C ILE A 13 -17.02 8.37 -8.47
N ASP A 14 -17.82 9.09 -7.70
CA ASP A 14 -17.63 10.52 -7.48
C ASP A 14 -16.74 10.80 -6.26
N GLY A 15 -16.46 12.09 -6.01
CA GLY A 15 -15.58 12.50 -4.92
C GLY A 15 -16.11 12.17 -3.52
N GLU A 16 -17.44 12.08 -3.34
CA GLU A 16 -18.03 11.73 -2.04
C GLU A 16 -17.89 10.24 -1.76
N MET A 17 -18.05 9.39 -2.78
CA MET A 17 -17.84 7.94 -2.67
C MET A 17 -16.36 7.56 -2.53
N ALA A 18 -15.43 8.44 -2.91
CA ALA A 18 -14.00 8.16 -2.87
C ALA A 18 -13.43 7.96 -1.45
N ALA A 19 -14.15 8.39 -0.40
CA ALA A 19 -13.71 8.23 1.00
C ALA A 19 -13.46 6.76 1.40
N GLY A 20 -14.12 5.80 0.75
CA GLY A 20 -13.94 4.36 0.98
C GLY A 20 -13.04 3.67 -0.04
N LEU A 21 -12.49 4.40 -1.02
CA LEU A 21 -11.77 3.81 -2.14
C LEU A 21 -10.45 3.18 -1.69
N VAL A 22 -10.21 1.97 -2.19
CA VAL A 22 -8.93 1.27 -2.10
C VAL A 22 -8.58 0.78 -3.50
N VAL A 23 -7.36 1.05 -3.94
CA VAL A 23 -6.85 0.60 -5.23
C VAL A 23 -5.83 -0.50 -4.98
N ALA A 24 -5.96 -1.64 -5.66
CA ALA A 24 -4.94 -2.69 -5.63
C ALA A 24 -4.25 -2.75 -7.00
N TYR A 25 -2.93 -2.53 -7.02
CA TYR A 25 -2.11 -2.68 -8.22
C TYR A 25 -1.59 -4.12 -8.31
N GLU A 26 -2.05 -4.86 -9.32
CA GLU A 26 -1.60 -6.23 -9.60
C GLU A 26 -0.77 -6.31 -10.90
N PRO A 27 0.57 -6.44 -10.80
CA PRO A 27 1.42 -6.65 -11.96
C PRO A 27 1.26 -8.07 -12.52
N VAL A 28 0.41 -8.26 -13.54
CA VAL A 28 0.21 -9.57 -14.21
C VAL A 28 1.53 -10.14 -14.75
N TRP A 29 2.44 -9.28 -15.19
CA TRP A 29 3.77 -9.68 -15.68
C TRP A 29 4.67 -10.31 -14.59
N ALA A 30 4.34 -10.12 -13.30
CA ALA A 30 5.05 -10.72 -12.17
C ALA A 30 4.44 -12.06 -11.71
N ILE A 31 3.37 -12.54 -12.36
CA ILE A 31 2.73 -13.81 -12.01
C ILE A 31 3.51 -14.97 -12.65
N GLY A 32 4.01 -15.90 -11.83
CA GLY A 32 4.55 -17.19 -12.28
C GLY A 32 5.97 -17.16 -12.86
N THR A 33 6.68 -16.02 -12.84
CA THR A 33 8.03 -15.90 -13.44
C THR A 33 9.17 -16.30 -12.49
N GLY A 34 8.90 -16.46 -11.19
CA GLY A 34 9.92 -16.72 -10.17
C GLY A 34 10.90 -15.56 -9.94
N LEU A 35 10.78 -14.47 -10.71
CA LEU A 35 11.54 -13.26 -10.55
C LEU A 35 10.96 -12.46 -9.39
N VAL A 36 11.79 -12.16 -8.39
CA VAL A 36 11.46 -11.18 -7.36
C VAL A 36 11.40 -9.84 -8.08
N ALA A 37 10.19 -9.31 -8.29
CA ALA A 37 10.03 -7.97 -8.81
C ALA A 37 10.83 -7.03 -7.91
N THR A 38 11.75 -6.28 -8.51
CA THR A 38 12.37 -5.16 -7.80
C THR A 38 11.25 -4.24 -7.32
N THR A 39 11.45 -3.62 -6.18
CA THR A 39 10.44 -2.76 -5.55
C THR A 39 10.28 -1.41 -6.25
N ASP A 40 11.21 -1.04 -7.13
CA ASP A 40 11.17 0.20 -7.92
C ASP A 40 10.01 0.24 -8.93
N PRO A 41 9.74 -0.82 -9.72
CA PRO A 41 8.53 -0.92 -10.54
C PRO A 41 7.22 -0.72 -9.76
N ALA A 42 7.13 -1.26 -8.54
CA ALA A 42 5.94 -1.13 -7.70
C ALA A 42 5.74 0.32 -7.27
N GLU A 43 6.78 0.97 -6.76
CA GLU A 43 6.74 2.38 -6.37
C GLU A 43 6.37 3.29 -7.55
N SER A 44 6.99 3.09 -8.72
CA SER A 44 6.70 3.88 -9.92
C SER A 44 5.23 3.75 -10.36
N ALA A 45 4.69 2.53 -10.34
CA ALA A 45 3.29 2.30 -10.66
C ALA A 45 2.35 2.97 -9.64
N HIS A 46 2.65 2.86 -8.35
CA HIS A 46 1.85 3.47 -7.28
C HIS A 46 1.89 4.99 -7.33
N ALA A 47 3.06 5.59 -7.54
CA ALA A 47 3.22 7.04 -7.70
C ALA A 47 2.43 7.56 -8.91
N HIS A 48 2.45 6.81 -10.02
CA HIS A 48 1.65 7.12 -11.20
C HIS A 48 0.15 7.05 -10.91
N LEU A 49 -0.34 6.00 -10.24
CA LEU A 49 -1.74 5.88 -9.83
C LEU A 49 -2.18 7.03 -8.91
N ARG A 50 -1.35 7.39 -7.93
CA ARG A 50 -1.63 8.50 -7.01
C ARG A 50 -1.73 9.83 -7.75
N LYS A 51 -0.85 10.07 -8.72
CA LYS A 51 -0.93 11.26 -9.60
C LYS A 51 -2.24 11.30 -10.38
N GLU A 52 -2.68 10.17 -10.95
CA GLU A 52 -3.93 10.10 -11.70
C GLU A 52 -5.16 10.33 -10.80
N LEU A 53 -5.14 9.81 -9.56
CA LEU A 53 -6.18 10.08 -8.57
C LEU A 53 -6.25 11.58 -8.22
N ALA A 54 -5.10 12.23 -8.06
CA ALA A 54 -5.03 13.65 -7.76
C ALA A 54 -5.57 14.51 -8.92
N LEU A 55 -5.31 14.10 -10.17
CA LEU A 55 -5.84 14.75 -11.36
C LEU A 55 -7.35 14.54 -11.53
N ARG A 56 -7.86 13.36 -11.15
CA ARG A 56 -9.28 13.00 -11.32
C ARG A 56 -10.19 13.63 -10.27
N TYR A 57 -9.69 13.76 -9.04
CA TYR A 57 -10.45 14.27 -7.89
C TYR A 57 -9.77 15.52 -7.31
N ASN A 58 -8.74 15.32 -6.48
CA ASN A 58 -7.89 16.34 -5.87
C ASN A 58 -6.79 15.64 -5.04
N SER A 59 -5.84 16.42 -4.49
CA SER A 59 -4.76 15.92 -3.62
C SER A 59 -5.28 15.15 -2.41
N ASP A 60 -6.32 15.67 -1.75
CA ASP A 60 -6.79 15.13 -0.48
C ASP A 60 -7.36 13.71 -0.66
N VAL A 61 -8.13 13.50 -1.73
CA VAL A 61 -8.63 12.17 -2.11
C VAL A 61 -7.48 11.24 -2.50
N ALA A 62 -6.49 11.74 -3.23
CA ALA A 62 -5.35 10.93 -3.66
C ALA A 62 -4.49 10.47 -2.47
N ASP A 63 -4.25 11.35 -1.51
CA ASP A 63 -3.47 11.07 -0.30
C ASP A 63 -4.23 10.19 0.69
N ALA A 64 -5.56 10.29 0.74
CA ALA A 64 -6.41 9.42 1.56
C ALA A 64 -6.63 8.03 0.94
N THR A 65 -6.53 7.90 -0.38
CA THR A 65 -6.76 6.62 -1.07
C THR A 65 -5.59 5.67 -0.81
N ARG A 66 -5.89 4.52 -0.20
CA ARG A 66 -4.89 3.45 -0.01
C ARG A 66 -4.64 2.73 -1.33
N ILE A 67 -3.38 2.69 -1.74
CA ILE A 67 -2.90 1.95 -2.91
C ILE A 67 -2.09 0.74 -2.42
N LEU A 68 -2.69 -0.44 -2.57
CA LEU A 68 -2.14 -1.73 -2.14
C LEU A 68 -1.35 -2.38 -3.29
N TYR A 69 -0.24 -3.02 -2.96
CA TYR A 69 0.49 -3.86 -3.90
C TYR A 69 -0.06 -5.30 -3.86
N GLY A 70 -0.50 -5.81 -5.01
CA GLY A 70 -1.10 -7.15 -5.14
C GLY A 70 -0.24 -8.16 -5.91
N GLY A 71 1.06 -7.89 -6.08
CA GLY A 71 1.99 -8.86 -6.68
C GLY A 71 2.41 -9.99 -5.71
N SER A 72 3.55 -10.64 -6.00
CA SER A 72 4.08 -11.73 -5.15
C SER A 72 4.64 -11.19 -3.82
N VAL A 73 3.75 -10.94 -2.85
CA VAL A 73 4.10 -10.52 -1.49
C VAL A 73 4.44 -11.73 -0.64
N LYS A 74 5.61 -11.67 0.01
CA LYS A 74 6.18 -12.73 0.83
C LYS A 74 6.85 -12.11 2.07
N PRO A 75 7.09 -12.90 3.14
CA PRO A 75 7.78 -12.39 4.32
C PRO A 75 9.15 -11.74 4.06
N ASP A 76 9.88 -12.22 3.04
CA ASP A 76 11.22 -11.76 2.70
C ASP A 76 11.25 -10.40 1.99
N ASN A 77 10.20 -10.03 1.26
CA ASN A 77 10.12 -8.79 0.49
C ASN A 77 9.12 -7.76 1.06
N ALA A 78 8.27 -8.16 2.00
CA ALA A 78 7.22 -7.30 2.54
C ALA A 78 7.78 -6.02 3.15
N ALA A 79 8.89 -6.08 3.90
CA ALA A 79 9.45 -4.89 4.54
C ALA A 79 9.93 -3.84 3.52
N ASP A 80 10.58 -4.28 2.43
CA ASP A 80 11.07 -3.39 1.37
C ASP A 80 9.90 -2.79 0.56
N LEU A 81 8.87 -3.59 0.26
CA LEU A 81 7.65 -3.11 -0.39
C LEU A 81 6.92 -2.07 0.48
N MET A 82 6.73 -2.39 1.77
CA MET A 82 6.05 -1.50 2.72
C MET A 82 6.87 -0.26 3.04
N GLY A 83 8.18 -0.26 2.80
CA GLY A 83 9.05 0.91 2.96
C GLY A 83 8.89 1.94 1.83
N ARG A 84 8.18 1.61 0.75
CA ARG A 84 8.03 2.51 -0.38
C ARG A 84 7.04 3.66 -0.08
N PRO A 85 7.32 4.89 -0.54
CA PRO A 85 6.50 6.06 -0.23
C PRO A 85 5.02 5.90 -0.61
N ASN A 86 4.72 5.35 -1.78
CA ASN A 86 3.35 5.27 -2.32
C ASN A 86 2.68 3.90 -2.15
N VAL A 87 3.34 2.94 -1.48
CA VAL A 87 2.79 1.60 -1.20
C VAL A 87 2.17 1.58 0.19
N ASP A 88 0.84 1.66 0.26
CA ASP A 88 0.14 1.81 1.55
C ASP A 88 -0.21 0.47 2.21
N GLY A 89 0.07 -0.64 1.53
CA GLY A 89 -0.21 -1.98 2.02
C GLY A 89 -0.09 -3.04 0.94
N ALA A 90 -0.62 -4.23 1.23
CA ALA A 90 -0.57 -5.38 0.32
C ALA A 90 -1.93 -6.08 0.23
N LEU A 91 -2.23 -6.58 -0.97
CA LEU A 91 -3.27 -7.57 -1.22
C LEU A 91 -2.59 -8.95 -1.37
N VAL A 92 -2.63 -9.75 -0.31
CA VAL A 92 -1.82 -10.98 -0.21
C VAL A 92 -2.59 -12.19 -0.70
N GLY A 93 -2.10 -12.82 -1.78
CA GLY A 93 -2.60 -14.10 -2.29
C GLY A 93 -2.11 -15.30 -1.47
N GLY A 94 -1.45 -16.27 -2.09
CA GLY A 94 -1.12 -17.56 -1.47
C GLY A 94 -0.38 -17.51 -0.12
N ALA A 95 0.43 -16.48 0.15
CA ALA A 95 1.10 -16.32 1.45
C ALA A 95 0.13 -16.03 2.61
N SER A 96 -1.12 -15.65 2.33
CA SER A 96 -2.17 -15.47 3.35
C SER A 96 -2.72 -16.79 3.89
N LEU A 97 -2.45 -17.92 3.22
CA LEU A 97 -2.93 -19.25 3.60
C LEU A 97 -2.06 -19.93 4.68
N SER A 98 -0.86 -19.41 4.95
CA SER A 98 0.00 -19.84 6.06
C SER A 98 -0.04 -18.79 7.17
N VAL A 99 -0.34 -19.22 8.39
CA VAL A 99 -0.37 -18.34 9.57
C VAL A 99 0.98 -17.67 9.77
N GLU A 100 2.07 -18.43 9.68
CA GLU A 100 3.44 -17.96 9.87
C GLU A 100 3.81 -16.90 8.83
N SER A 101 3.48 -17.18 7.57
CA SER A 101 3.77 -16.26 6.46
C SER A 101 2.95 -14.99 6.56
N PHE A 102 1.65 -15.10 6.83
CA PHE A 102 0.76 -13.95 6.89
C PHE A 102 1.08 -13.05 8.09
N VAL A 103 1.35 -13.63 9.27
CA VAL A 103 1.77 -12.88 10.46
C VAL A 103 3.09 -12.14 10.21
N ALA A 104 4.05 -12.76 9.52
CA ALA A 104 5.32 -12.11 9.19
C ALA A 104 5.11 -10.91 8.24
N ILE A 105 4.23 -11.02 7.24
CA ILE A 105 3.88 -9.92 6.35
C ILE A 105 3.19 -8.78 7.12
N ILE A 106 2.26 -9.10 8.02
CA ILE A 106 1.58 -8.09 8.86
C ILE A 106 2.60 -7.35 9.73
N LYS A 107 3.55 -8.06 10.35
CA LYS A 107 4.63 -7.46 11.16
C LYS A 107 5.53 -6.54 10.34
N ALA A 108 5.82 -6.88 9.09
CA ALA A 108 6.58 -6.01 8.20
C ALA A 108 5.84 -4.70 7.86
N ALA A 109 4.51 -4.69 7.93
CA ALA A 109 3.67 -3.52 7.73
C ALA A 109 3.37 -2.70 9.02
N ASP A 110 3.83 -3.17 10.19
CA ASP A 110 3.48 -2.62 11.51
C ASP A 110 3.83 -1.13 11.68
N TRP A 111 4.78 -0.63 10.89
CA TRP A 111 5.20 0.76 10.98
C TRP A 111 4.09 1.77 10.61
N ARG A 112 3.14 1.38 9.75
CA ARG A 112 1.99 2.20 9.29
C ARG A 112 0.68 1.92 10.03
N LEU A 113 0.64 0.97 10.97
CA LEU A 113 -0.59 0.71 11.71
C LEU A 113 -0.91 1.87 12.65
N PRO A 114 -2.18 2.31 12.75
CA PRO A 114 -2.57 3.27 13.78
C PRO A 114 -2.19 2.70 15.15
N CYS A 115 -1.76 3.58 16.07
CA CYS A 115 -1.18 3.19 17.37
C CYS A 115 -2.05 2.15 18.13
N GLN A 116 -3.37 2.20 17.95
CA GLN A 116 -4.36 1.28 18.51
C GLN A 116 -4.18 -0.19 18.10
N TYR A 117 -3.62 -0.46 16.92
CA TYR A 117 -3.38 -1.81 16.41
C TYR A 117 -1.95 -2.32 16.64
N ARG A 118 -1.03 -1.42 16.99
CA ARG A 118 0.40 -1.75 17.16
C ARG A 118 0.65 -2.63 18.40
N SER A 119 -0.14 -2.46 19.47
CA SER A 119 -0.04 -3.27 20.69
C SER A 119 -0.50 -4.73 20.52
N LEU A 120 -1.20 -5.06 19.43
CA LEU A 120 -1.67 -6.42 19.16
C LEU A 120 -0.60 -7.29 18.49
N ILE A 121 0.46 -6.67 17.94
CA ILE A 121 1.46 -7.35 17.09
C ILE A 121 2.88 -7.21 17.66
N THR A 122 3.14 -6.20 18.50
CA THR A 122 4.43 -5.99 19.19
C THR A 122 4.30 -6.08 20.72
N THR A 123 5.26 -6.76 21.36
CA THR A 123 5.51 -6.70 22.81
C THR A 123 5.89 -5.26 23.23
N PRO A 124 5.78 -4.88 24.52
CA PRO A 124 5.42 -3.53 24.95
C PRO A 124 6.59 -2.54 24.95
N PHE A 125 7.22 -2.30 23.80
CA PHE A 125 8.33 -1.36 23.67
C PHE A 125 8.09 -0.35 22.55
N CYS A 126 6.96 0.37 22.64
CA CYS A 126 6.73 1.57 21.84
C CYS A 126 7.37 2.77 22.54
N SER A 127 8.69 2.92 22.44
CA SER A 127 9.38 4.16 22.81
C SER A 127 9.64 5.01 21.55
N ARG A 128 8.85 6.09 21.43
CA ARG A 128 9.05 7.31 20.63
C ARG A 128 9.76 7.14 19.27
N VAL A 129 8.96 6.93 18.23
CA VAL A 129 9.23 7.58 16.93
C VAL A 129 8.47 8.90 16.95
N THR A 130 9.17 10.01 17.21
CA THR A 130 8.61 11.35 17.10
C THR A 130 8.37 11.66 15.62
N LEU A 131 7.12 11.91 15.25
CA LEU A 131 6.78 12.62 14.02
C LEU A 131 7.54 13.96 14.01
N PRO A 132 8.05 14.44 12.85
CA PRO A 132 8.64 15.77 12.77
C PRO A 132 7.60 16.79 13.22
N THR A 133 7.97 17.59 14.21
CA THR A 133 7.16 18.66 14.79
C THR A 133 6.71 19.62 13.72
N GLU A 134 5.39 19.85 13.62
CA GLU A 134 4.83 21.07 13.03
C GLU A 134 5.62 22.26 13.54
N THR A 135 6.40 22.86 12.64
CA THR A 135 7.12 24.09 12.90
C THR A 135 6.47 25.17 12.07
N ASN A 136 5.57 25.90 12.73
CA ASN A 136 5.38 27.34 12.60
C ASN A 136 5.04 27.90 11.20
N ARG A 137 3.75 28.16 10.98
CA ARG A 137 3.23 29.45 10.50
C ARG A 137 1.74 29.59 10.77
#